data_AF-A0A429EPE7-F1
#
_entry.id   AF-A0A429EPE7-F1
#
_cell.length_a   1.000
_cell.length_b   1.000
_cell.length_c   1.000
_cell.angle_alpha   90.00
_cell.angle_beta   90.00
_cell.angle_gamma   90.00
#
_symmetry.space_group_name_H-M   'P 1'
#
loop_
_entity.id
_entity.type
_entity.pdbx_description
1 polymer ?
#
loop_
_entity_poly.entity_id
_entity_poly.type
_entity_poly.pdbx_seq_one_letter_code
_entity_poly.pdbx_strand_id
1 'polypeptide(L)'
;AVLLGGVFVPLNTRRAAPELRFVLDDSGARVVVLGGCQDGGGLPGRHLTQDAFEELIAGAPAGPLDEPVSQDDICLIMYTSGTTGRPKGAMLTHANLIWNAVNLLVDVPLAHDEVTLVSAPLFHIAALAQTLVPTVLKGGRALLEPSFGVDRTFDLVESERVTMMFGVPSMFAALAGSPRWATADLSSLRHLLCGGAPVPEALIRAYRERGLTFL
;
A
#
# COMPACT_ATOMS: atom_id res chain seq x y z
N ALA A 1 -8.25 -9.77 10.15
CA ALA A 1 -7.03 -10.41 10.70
C ALA A 1 -6.56 -9.68 11.95
N VAL A 2 -6.12 -8.43 11.83
CA VAL A 2 -5.50 -7.62 12.91
C VAL A 2 -6.37 -7.51 14.18
N LEU A 3 -7.69 -7.30 14.05
CA LEU A 3 -8.61 -7.23 15.19
C LEU A 3 -8.80 -8.57 15.95
N LEU A 4 -8.37 -9.69 15.37
CA LEU A 4 -8.46 -11.03 15.96
C LEU A 4 -7.09 -11.57 16.41
N GLY A 5 -6.06 -10.70 16.47
CA GLY A 5 -4.68 -11.12 16.69
C GLY A 5 -4.07 -11.93 15.53
N GLY A 6 -4.71 -11.91 14.36
CA GLY A 6 -4.22 -12.59 13.17
C GLY A 6 -3.12 -11.79 12.47
N VAL A 7 -2.07 -12.48 12.06
CA VAL A 7 -0.93 -11.91 11.31
C VAL A 7 -1.25 -11.83 9.82
N PHE A 8 -1.21 -10.63 9.24
CA PHE A 8 -1.38 -10.43 7.80
C PHE A 8 -0.04 -10.64 7.06
N VAL A 9 -0.06 -11.37 5.95
CA VAL A 9 1.13 -11.62 5.11
C VAL A 9 0.81 -11.24 3.67
N PRO A 10 1.03 -9.98 3.25
CA PRO A 10 0.72 -9.58 1.89
C PRO A 10 1.70 -10.20 0.91
N LEU A 11 1.17 -10.83 -0.13
CA LEU A 11 1.94 -11.55 -1.15
C LEU A 11 2.11 -10.69 -2.41
N ASN A 12 3.31 -10.73 -2.98
CA ASN A 12 3.54 -10.15 -4.30
C ASN A 12 3.03 -11.12 -5.38
N THR A 13 1.89 -10.78 -5.99
CA THR A 13 1.21 -11.58 -7.02
C THR A 13 2.00 -11.74 -8.32
N ARG A 14 3.11 -11.03 -8.49
CA ARG A 14 4.02 -11.18 -9.65
C ARG A 14 5.08 -12.26 -9.44
N ARG A 15 5.17 -12.84 -8.24
CA ARG A 15 6.12 -13.93 -7.94
C ARG A 15 5.63 -15.25 -8.48
N ALA A 16 6.56 -16.12 -8.85
CA ALA A 16 6.25 -17.45 -9.30
C ALA A 16 5.74 -18.33 -8.14
N ALA A 17 4.98 -19.38 -8.47
CA ALA A 17 4.41 -20.30 -7.48
C ALA A 17 5.42 -20.87 -6.47
N PRO A 18 6.67 -21.24 -6.83
CA PRO A 18 7.67 -21.70 -5.85
C PRO A 18 8.06 -20.63 -4.83
N GLU A 19 8.14 -19.37 -5.24
CA GLU A 19 8.48 -18.26 -4.34
C GLU A 19 7.33 -17.93 -3.39
N LEU A 20 6.09 -18.00 -3.88
CA LEU A 20 4.89 -17.84 -3.06
C LEU A 20 4.74 -18.99 -2.06
N ARG A 21 4.99 -20.24 -2.49
CA ARG A 21 5.03 -21.40 -1.59
C ARG A 21 6.05 -21.20 -0.49
N PHE A 22 7.28 -20.79 -0.81
CA PHE A 22 8.30 -20.53 0.19
C PHE A 22 7.81 -19.54 1.25
N VAL A 23 7.22 -18.42 0.83
CA VAL A 23 6.67 -17.40 1.75
C VAL A 23 5.58 -17.98 2.66
N LEU A 24 4.66 -18.78 2.10
CA LEU A 24 3.56 -19.37 2.87
C LEU A 24 4.05 -20.43 3.87
N ASP A 25 4.98 -21.29 3.46
CA ASP A 25 5.58 -22.31 4.32
C ASP A 25 6.41 -21.67 5.46
N ASP A 26 7.24 -20.66 5.13
CA ASP A 26 8.12 -19.98 6.08
C ASP A 26 7.33 -19.13 7.10
N SER A 27 6.26 -18.46 6.65
CA SER A 27 5.39 -17.67 7.54
C SER A 27 4.43 -18.51 8.38
N GLY A 28 4.18 -19.77 8.00
CA GLY A 28 3.17 -20.62 8.63
C GLY A 28 1.73 -20.15 8.38
N ALA A 29 1.49 -19.41 7.29
CA ALA A 29 0.17 -18.91 6.93
C ALA A 29 -0.84 -20.06 6.76
N ARG A 30 -1.96 -19.99 7.47
CA ARG A 30 -2.99 -21.07 7.48
C ARG A 30 -4.12 -20.85 6.48
N VAL A 31 -4.37 -19.59 6.13
CA VAL A 31 -5.45 -19.18 5.22
C VAL A 31 -4.87 -18.23 4.18
N VAL A 32 -5.17 -18.49 2.91
CA VAL A 32 -4.79 -17.65 1.77
C VAL A 32 -6.06 -17.10 1.14
N VAL A 33 -6.17 -15.77 1.07
CA VAL A 33 -7.27 -15.09 0.41
C VAL A 33 -6.82 -14.74 -1.01
N LEU A 34 -7.54 -15.26 -2.01
CA LEU A 34 -7.24 -15.09 -3.42
C LEU A 34 -8.12 -13.99 -4.02
N GLY A 35 -7.51 -13.06 -4.75
CA GLY A 35 -8.24 -12.00 -5.48
C GLY A 35 -8.41 -12.34 -6.96
N GLY A 36 -9.56 -11.98 -7.54
CA GLY A 36 -9.84 -12.14 -8.97
C GLY A 36 -9.80 -13.59 -9.45
N CYS A 37 -9.16 -13.83 -10.58
CA CYS A 37 -9.06 -15.15 -11.22
C CYS A 37 -7.84 -15.98 -10.79
N GLN A 38 -7.16 -15.61 -9.71
CA GLN A 38 -5.98 -16.35 -9.24
C GLN A 38 -6.37 -17.76 -8.80
N ASP A 39 -5.77 -18.78 -9.42
CA ASP A 39 -5.84 -20.12 -8.88
C ASP A 39 -4.78 -20.26 -7.76
N GLY A 40 -5.18 -20.73 -6.59
CA GLY A 40 -4.25 -21.06 -5.51
C GLY A 40 -3.53 -22.39 -5.76
N GLY A 41 -3.51 -22.89 -7.00
CA GLY A 41 -3.10 -24.23 -7.36
C GLY A 41 -1.72 -24.58 -6.80
N GLY A 42 -1.68 -25.62 -5.97
CA GLY A 42 -0.45 -26.10 -5.36
C GLY A 42 0.04 -25.28 -4.16
N LEU A 43 -0.43 -24.07 -3.88
CA LEU A 43 -0.01 -23.33 -2.68
C LEU A 43 -0.49 -24.03 -1.39
N PRO A 44 0.26 -23.95 -0.29
CA PRO A 44 -0.14 -24.52 0.99
C PRO A 44 -1.22 -23.68 1.69
N GLY A 45 -1.96 -24.30 2.60
CA GLY A 45 -2.98 -23.64 3.43
C GLY A 45 -4.40 -23.78 2.87
N ARG A 46 -5.37 -23.20 3.60
CA ARG A 46 -6.78 -23.16 3.17
C ARG A 46 -7.00 -21.95 2.26
N HIS A 47 -7.51 -22.18 1.06
CA HIS A 47 -7.80 -21.10 0.11
C HIS A 47 -9.23 -20.58 0.28
N LEU A 48 -9.37 -19.27 0.31
CA LEU A 48 -10.65 -18.56 0.18
C LEU A 48 -10.64 -17.83 -1.15
N THR A 49 -11.56 -18.21 -2.04
CA THR A 49 -11.81 -17.47 -3.28
C THR A 49 -12.47 -16.12 -2.94
N GLN A 50 -12.46 -15.21 -3.91
CA GLN A 50 -13.13 -13.92 -3.76
C GLN A 50 -14.62 -14.10 -3.39
N ASP A 51 -15.36 -14.94 -4.13
CA ASP A 51 -16.78 -15.16 -3.85
C ASP A 51 -17.03 -15.73 -2.44
N ALA A 52 -16.23 -16.72 -2.02
CA ALA A 52 -16.33 -17.30 -0.69
C ALA A 52 -15.96 -16.28 0.42
N PHE A 53 -15.05 -15.36 0.14
CA PHE A 53 -14.69 -14.28 1.05
C PHE A 53 -15.83 -13.27 1.19
N GLU A 54 -16.48 -12.87 0.10
CA GLU A 54 -17.65 -11.99 0.12
C GLU A 54 -18.84 -12.62 0.86
N GLU A 55 -19.10 -13.92 0.63
CA GLU A 55 -20.13 -14.66 1.37
C GLU A 55 -19.86 -14.70 2.88
N LEU A 56 -18.60 -14.90 3.28
CA LEU A 56 -18.20 -14.86 4.69
C LEU A 56 -18.42 -13.49 5.32
N ILE A 57 -18.13 -12.40 4.60
CA ILE A 57 -18.38 -11.04 5.08
C ILE A 57 -19.88 -10.78 5.20
N ALA A 58 -20.67 -11.14 4.20
CA ALA A 58 -22.12 -10.93 4.20
C ALA A 58 -22.83 -11.67 5.33
N GLY A 59 -22.31 -12.85 5.73
CA GLY A 59 -22.82 -13.63 6.85
C GLY A 59 -22.22 -13.29 8.22
N ALA A 60 -21.24 -12.38 8.30
CA ALA A 60 -20.56 -12.06 9.54
C ALA A 60 -21.46 -11.20 10.47
N PRO A 61 -21.42 -11.43 11.79
CA PRO A 61 -22.15 -10.60 12.74
C PRO A 61 -21.63 -9.16 12.72
N ALA A 62 -22.55 -8.20 12.70
CA ALA A 62 -22.24 -6.78 12.81
C ALA A 62 -22.11 -6.41 14.30
N GLY A 63 -20.92 -6.57 14.86
CA GLY A 63 -20.62 -6.20 16.24
C GLY A 63 -19.13 -5.91 16.42
N PRO A 64 -18.75 -5.12 17.44
CA PRO A 64 -17.34 -4.94 17.76
C PRO A 64 -16.72 -6.28 18.14
N LEU A 65 -15.52 -6.54 17.64
CA LEU A 65 -14.68 -7.64 18.09
C LEU A 65 -13.85 -7.15 19.28
N ASP A 66 -13.87 -7.88 20.39
CA ASP A 66 -13.17 -7.56 21.64
C ASP A 66 -12.24 -8.71 22.03
N GLU A 67 -11.33 -9.07 21.11
CA GLU A 67 -10.29 -10.07 21.36
C GLU A 67 -9.10 -9.41 22.07
N PRO A 68 -8.45 -10.10 23.04
CA PRO A 68 -7.29 -9.56 23.73
C PRO A 68 -6.08 -9.53 22.79
N VAL A 69 -5.84 -8.37 22.18
CA VAL A 69 -4.70 -8.11 21.27
C VAL A 69 -3.80 -7.03 21.86
N SER A 70 -2.52 -7.35 22.06
CA SER A 70 -1.51 -6.42 22.55
C SER A 70 -0.89 -5.61 21.41
N GLN A 71 -0.45 -4.39 21.71
CA GLN A 71 0.31 -3.59 20.75
C GLN A 71 1.65 -4.24 20.35
N ASP A 72 2.19 -5.11 21.20
CA ASP A 72 3.45 -5.81 20.98
C ASP A 72 3.27 -7.12 20.21
N ASP A 73 2.03 -7.53 19.93
CA ASP A 73 1.76 -8.68 19.09
C ASP A 73 2.14 -8.38 17.64
N ILE A 74 2.66 -9.39 16.94
CA ILE A 74 2.95 -9.31 15.51
C ILE A 74 1.62 -9.25 14.76
N CYS A 75 1.48 -8.29 13.85
CA CYS A 75 0.27 -8.12 13.04
C CYS A 75 0.52 -8.21 11.53
N LEU A 76 1.79 -8.13 11.13
CA LEU A 76 2.19 -8.09 9.72
C LEU A 76 3.55 -8.78 9.53
N ILE A 77 3.66 -9.63 8.50
CA ILE A 77 4.95 -10.12 8.01
C ILE A 77 5.14 -9.66 6.57
N MET A 78 6.15 -8.83 6.33
CA MET A 78 6.48 -8.31 5.00
C MET A 78 7.74 -9.00 4.46
N TYR A 79 7.61 -9.72 3.34
CA TYR A 79 8.74 -10.39 2.73
C TYR A 79 9.52 -9.47 1.78
N THR A 80 10.82 -9.38 2.01
CA THR A 80 11.75 -8.61 1.16
C THR A 80 12.69 -9.55 0.41
N SER A 81 13.23 -9.11 -0.73
CA SER A 81 14.30 -9.80 -1.45
C SER A 81 15.59 -9.68 -0.63
N GLY A 82 15.77 -10.58 0.34
CA GLY A 82 16.97 -10.58 1.19
C GLY A 82 18.25 -10.63 0.36
N THR A 83 19.32 -9.97 0.83
CA THR A 83 20.64 -9.94 0.17
C THR A 83 21.29 -11.31 -0.02
N THR A 84 20.80 -12.32 0.69
CA THR A 84 21.31 -13.71 0.71
C THR A 84 20.58 -14.64 -0.28
N GLY A 85 19.78 -14.11 -1.19
CA GLY A 85 19.07 -14.87 -2.24
C GLY A 85 17.76 -15.53 -1.80
N ARG A 86 17.54 -15.73 -0.50
CA ARG A 86 16.23 -16.15 0.05
C ARG A 86 15.46 -14.95 0.61
N PRO A 87 14.15 -14.83 0.33
CA PRO A 87 13.33 -13.79 0.94
C PRO A 87 13.34 -13.89 2.48
N LYS A 88 13.28 -12.74 3.16
CA LYS A 88 13.21 -12.67 4.63
C LYS A 88 11.92 -11.96 5.03
N GLY A 89 11.17 -12.55 5.96
CA GLY A 89 9.96 -11.96 6.54
C GLY A 89 10.31 -10.98 7.65
N ALA A 90 10.05 -9.69 7.43
CA ALA A 90 10.11 -8.69 8.49
C ALA A 90 8.83 -8.78 9.32
N MET A 91 8.95 -9.21 10.58
CA MET A 91 7.85 -9.32 11.53
C MET A 91 7.61 -7.95 12.16
N LEU A 92 6.40 -7.41 12.01
CA LEU A 92 6.02 -6.07 12.45
C LEU A 92 4.86 -6.15 13.44
N THR A 93 5.03 -5.50 14.58
CA THR A 93 3.99 -5.41 15.61
C THR A 93 2.96 -4.35 15.28
N HIS A 94 1.81 -4.36 15.98
CA HIS A 94 0.85 -3.26 15.91
C HIS A 94 1.53 -1.92 16.24
N ALA A 95 2.33 -1.89 17.30
CA ALA A 95 3.09 -0.71 17.72
C ALA A 95 4.03 -0.22 16.62
N ASN A 96 4.70 -1.10 15.86
CA ASN A 96 5.56 -0.68 14.74
C ASN A 96 4.78 0.12 13.69
N LEU A 97 3.58 -0.34 13.30
CA LEU A 97 2.76 0.37 12.31
C LEU A 97 2.22 1.69 12.84
N ILE A 98 1.76 1.70 14.10
CA ILE A 98 1.25 2.92 14.75
C ILE A 98 2.37 3.96 14.86
N TRP A 99 3.53 3.58 15.39
CA TRP A 99 4.65 4.52 15.54
C TRP A 99 5.23 4.96 14.20
N ASN A 100 5.21 4.12 13.17
CA ASN A 100 5.58 4.55 11.82
C ASN A 100 4.62 5.61 11.27
N ALA A 101 3.31 5.41 11.45
CA ALA A 101 2.31 6.40 11.06
C ALA A 101 2.48 7.70 11.85
N VAL A 102 2.67 7.63 13.18
CA VAL A 102 2.94 8.81 14.01
C VAL A 102 4.19 9.55 13.54
N ASN A 103 5.28 8.83 13.24
CA ASN A 103 6.51 9.43 12.72
C ASN A 103 6.27 10.17 11.41
N LEU A 104 5.52 9.58 10.47
CA LEU A 104 5.16 10.27 9.23
C LEU A 104 4.36 11.55 9.50
N LEU A 105 3.40 11.48 10.43
CA LEU A 105 2.52 12.61 10.76
C LEU A 105 3.23 13.76 11.48
N VAL A 106 4.45 13.55 11.99
CA VAL A 106 5.30 14.61 12.55
C VAL A 106 5.89 15.47 11.43
N ASP A 107 6.31 14.87 10.32
CA ASP A 107 7.00 15.55 9.22
C ASP A 107 6.07 15.93 8.06
N VAL A 108 4.97 15.18 7.87
CA VAL A 108 4.02 15.36 6.78
C VAL A 108 2.68 15.83 7.37
N PRO A 109 2.23 17.07 7.09
CA PRO A 109 1.05 17.66 7.71
C PRO A 109 -0.25 17.14 7.08
N LEU A 110 -0.49 15.84 7.16
CA LEU A 110 -1.71 15.21 6.65
C LEU A 110 -2.93 15.73 7.42
N ALA A 111 -3.87 16.27 6.68
CA ALA A 111 -5.15 16.73 7.19
C ALA A 111 -6.18 15.59 7.28
N HIS A 112 -7.38 15.88 7.78
CA HIS A 112 -8.48 14.91 7.83
C HIS A 112 -9.21 14.79 6.49
N ASP A 113 -9.05 15.78 5.60
CA ASP A 113 -9.64 15.83 4.27
C ASP A 113 -8.69 15.30 3.19
N GLU A 114 -7.65 14.55 3.56
CA GLU A 114 -6.73 13.95 2.59
C GLU A 114 -7.47 12.97 1.68
N VAL A 115 -7.21 13.10 0.37
CA VAL A 115 -7.57 12.13 -0.66
C VAL A 115 -6.27 11.54 -1.20
N THR A 116 -5.92 10.35 -0.71
CA THR A 116 -4.66 9.69 -1.02
C THR A 116 -4.83 8.70 -2.16
N LEU A 117 -4.08 8.90 -3.25
CA LEU A 117 -3.99 7.92 -4.33
C LEU A 117 -2.95 6.85 -3.99
N VAL A 118 -3.40 5.61 -3.87
CA VAL A 118 -2.56 4.43 -3.63
C VAL A 118 -2.55 3.58 -4.90
N SER A 119 -1.60 3.89 -5.79
CA SER A 119 -1.37 3.13 -7.04
C SER A 119 -0.15 2.21 -6.96
N ALA A 120 0.57 2.24 -5.84
CA ALA A 120 1.67 1.33 -5.55
C ALA A 120 1.14 0.06 -4.86
N PRO A 121 1.74 -1.12 -5.09
CA PRO A 121 1.19 -2.37 -4.55
C PRO A 121 1.25 -2.42 -3.02
N LEU A 122 0.14 -2.80 -2.36
CA LEU A 122 0.03 -2.87 -0.90
C LEU A 122 0.89 -3.97 -0.23
N PHE A 123 1.51 -4.85 -1.02
CA PHE A 123 2.55 -5.76 -0.53
C PHE A 123 3.92 -5.09 -0.35
N HIS A 124 4.06 -3.82 -0.76
CA HIS A 124 5.20 -2.99 -0.39
C HIS A 124 4.86 -2.13 0.83
N ILE A 125 5.76 -2.14 1.83
CA ILE A 125 5.54 -1.44 3.09
C ILE A 125 5.31 0.07 2.93
N ALA A 126 5.91 0.71 1.91
CA ALA A 126 5.68 2.13 1.65
C ALA A 126 4.22 2.42 1.28
N ALA A 127 3.63 1.64 0.38
CA ALA A 127 2.23 1.82 -0.03
C ALA A 127 1.23 1.45 1.08
N LEU A 128 1.59 0.53 1.97
CA LEU A 128 0.72 0.16 3.08
C LEU A 128 0.86 1.15 4.26
N ALA A 129 2.08 1.30 4.79
CA ALA A 129 2.35 1.98 6.04
C ALA A 129 2.61 3.49 5.90
N GLN A 130 3.07 3.97 4.74
CA GLN A 130 3.32 5.41 4.55
C GLN A 130 2.19 6.14 3.82
N THR A 131 1.21 5.43 3.26
CA THR A 131 0.04 6.07 2.62
C THR A 131 -1.27 5.58 3.20
N LEU A 132 -1.63 4.30 3.02
CA LEU A 132 -2.95 3.80 3.40
C LEU A 132 -3.23 3.94 4.91
N VAL A 133 -2.35 3.40 5.76
CA VAL A 133 -2.51 3.46 7.23
C VAL A 133 -2.63 4.89 7.77
N PRO A 134 -1.70 5.83 7.48
CA PRO A 134 -1.80 7.19 8.01
C PRO A 134 -3.01 7.96 7.45
N THR A 135 -3.42 7.69 6.21
CA THR A 135 -4.64 8.29 5.64
C THR A 135 -5.88 7.87 6.44
N VAL A 136 -6.06 6.57 6.67
CA VAL A 136 -7.20 6.05 7.44
C VAL A 136 -7.13 6.52 8.89
N LEU A 137 -5.95 6.54 9.51
CA LEU A 137 -5.76 7.02 10.88
C LEU A 137 -6.18 8.49 11.06
N LYS A 138 -5.95 9.32 10.04
CA LYS A 138 -6.35 10.74 10.03
C LYS A 138 -7.82 10.97 9.66
N GLY A 139 -8.55 9.94 9.24
CA GLY A 139 -9.93 10.04 8.76
C GLY A 139 -10.06 10.45 7.29
N GLY A 140 -8.96 10.42 6.53
CA GLY A 140 -8.95 10.70 5.09
C GLY A 140 -9.50 9.55 4.24
N ARG A 141 -9.57 9.79 2.94
CA ARG A 141 -10.04 8.83 1.93
C ARG A 141 -8.87 8.28 1.12
N ALA A 142 -8.78 6.95 1.00
CA ALA A 142 -7.81 6.30 0.13
C ALA A 142 -8.46 5.80 -1.17
N LEU A 143 -7.90 6.18 -2.31
CA LEU A 143 -8.25 5.66 -3.63
C LEU A 143 -7.27 4.52 -3.96
N LEU A 144 -7.77 3.30 -4.01
CA LEU A 144 -6.94 2.12 -4.29
C LEU A 144 -7.01 1.79 -5.78
N GLU A 145 -5.87 1.93 -6.48
CA GLU A 145 -5.75 1.50 -7.87
C GLU A 145 -4.92 0.22 -7.95
N PRO A 146 -5.33 -0.77 -8.76
CA PRO A 146 -4.65 -2.07 -8.85
C PRO A 146 -3.22 -1.94 -9.43
N SER A 147 -2.98 -0.89 -10.22
CA SER A 147 -1.68 -0.58 -10.80
C SER A 147 -1.57 0.89 -11.17
N PHE A 148 -0.35 1.40 -11.16
CA PHE A 148 -0.03 2.72 -11.70
C PHE A 148 -0.28 2.81 -13.22
N GLY A 149 -0.97 3.88 -13.63
CA GLY A 149 -1.11 4.28 -15.02
C GLY A 149 -1.10 5.81 -15.11
N VAL A 150 -0.37 6.36 -16.09
CA VAL A 150 -0.13 7.81 -16.23
C VAL A 150 -1.43 8.59 -16.44
N ASP A 151 -2.21 8.24 -17.46
CA ASP A 151 -3.46 8.97 -17.76
C ASP A 151 -4.49 8.80 -16.66
N ARG A 152 -4.64 7.57 -16.15
CA ARG A 152 -5.50 7.26 -15.01
C ARG A 152 -5.13 8.05 -13.76
N THR A 153 -3.84 8.28 -13.51
CA THR A 153 -3.38 9.11 -12.40
C THR A 153 -3.83 10.55 -12.58
N PHE A 154 -3.65 11.14 -13.77
CA PHE A 154 -4.16 12.49 -14.04
C PHE A 154 -5.68 12.57 -13.88
N ASP A 155 -6.42 11.61 -14.46
CA ASP A 155 -7.89 11.57 -14.36
C ASP A 155 -8.35 11.56 -12.91
N LEU A 156 -7.74 10.72 -12.06
CA LEU A 156 -8.08 10.64 -10.64
C LEU A 156 -7.66 11.91 -9.88
N VAL A 157 -6.48 12.47 -10.18
CA VAL A 157 -6.06 13.73 -9.56
C VAL A 157 -7.08 14.83 -9.82
N GLU A 158 -7.55 14.95 -11.06
CA GLU A 158 -8.50 15.98 -11.47
C GLU A 158 -9.92 15.70 -10.96
N SER A 159 -10.43 14.47 -11.13
CA SER A 159 -11.82 14.13 -10.79
C SER A 159 -12.06 13.94 -9.30
N GLU A 160 -11.11 13.33 -8.58
CA GLU A 160 -11.23 13.01 -7.15
C GLU A 160 -10.52 14.03 -6.27
N ARG A 161 -9.88 15.05 -6.87
CA ARG A 161 -9.11 16.09 -6.19
C ARG A 161 -8.05 15.51 -5.25
N VAL A 162 -7.28 14.53 -5.74
CA VAL A 162 -6.21 13.87 -4.99
C VAL A 162 -5.28 14.91 -4.38
N THR A 163 -5.00 14.74 -3.09
CA THR A 163 -4.16 15.64 -2.28
C THR A 163 -2.80 15.03 -1.98
N MET A 164 -2.72 13.70 -1.94
CA MET A 164 -1.49 12.98 -1.61
C MET A 164 -1.30 11.79 -2.54
N MET A 165 -0.05 11.56 -2.95
CA MET A 165 0.33 10.31 -3.60
C MET A 165 1.75 9.90 -3.25
N PHE A 166 2.01 8.59 -3.31
CA PHE A 166 3.35 8.03 -3.24
C PHE A 166 3.78 7.49 -4.59
N GLY A 167 5.04 7.68 -4.95
CA GLY A 167 5.64 7.09 -6.13
C GLY A 167 7.14 6.83 -5.95
N VAL A 168 7.68 6.02 -6.86
CA VAL A 168 9.13 5.96 -7.08
C VAL A 168 9.53 7.01 -8.13
N PRO A 169 10.81 7.42 -8.23
CA PRO A 169 11.22 8.44 -9.20
C PRO A 169 10.79 8.17 -10.65
N SER A 170 10.76 6.89 -11.07
CA SER A 170 10.32 6.52 -12.43
C SER A 170 8.82 6.76 -12.68
N MET A 171 7.97 6.66 -11.67
CA MET A 171 6.53 6.98 -11.80
C MET A 171 6.35 8.48 -12.00
N PHE A 172 7.02 9.29 -11.18
CA PHE A 172 6.97 10.74 -11.32
C PHE A 172 7.60 11.25 -12.63
N ALA A 173 8.67 10.60 -13.08
CA ALA A 173 9.26 10.87 -14.39
C ALA A 173 8.29 10.54 -15.53
N ALA A 174 7.54 9.44 -15.43
CA ALA A 174 6.53 9.08 -16.42
C ALA A 174 5.39 10.11 -16.49
N LEU A 175 4.93 10.62 -15.35
CA LEU A 175 3.94 11.71 -15.30
C LEU A 175 4.50 12.99 -15.94
N ALA A 176 5.72 13.39 -15.59
CA ALA A 176 6.36 14.59 -16.15
C ALA A 176 6.66 14.48 -17.66
N GLY A 177 6.88 13.26 -18.16
CA GLY A 177 7.06 12.98 -19.59
C GLY A 177 5.76 12.88 -20.38
N SER A 178 4.59 12.91 -19.73
CA SER A 178 3.30 12.83 -20.41
C SER A 178 2.97 14.13 -21.15
N PRO A 179 2.33 14.07 -22.35
CA PRO A 179 1.78 15.25 -23.01
C PRO A 179 0.78 16.03 -22.15
N ARG A 180 0.08 15.34 -21.24
CA ARG A 180 -0.87 15.98 -20.30
C ARG A 180 -0.19 16.78 -19.21
N TRP A 181 1.11 16.58 -18.97
CA TRP A 181 1.82 17.24 -17.87
C TRP A 181 1.50 18.73 -17.89
N ALA A 182 1.82 19.45 -18.96
CA ALA A 182 1.69 20.90 -19.03
C ALA A 182 0.27 21.44 -18.77
N THR A 183 -0.78 20.68 -19.07
CA THR A 183 -2.18 21.16 -19.03
C THR A 183 -3.02 20.56 -17.91
N ALA A 184 -2.59 19.45 -17.30
CA ALA A 184 -3.35 18.80 -16.23
C ALA A 184 -3.50 19.71 -15.01
N ASP A 185 -4.69 19.70 -14.41
CA ASP A 185 -4.92 20.38 -13.13
C ASP A 185 -4.34 19.54 -11.98
N LEU A 186 -3.22 20.00 -11.43
CA LEU A 186 -2.52 19.38 -10.30
C LEU A 186 -2.68 20.19 -9.01
N SER A 187 -3.56 21.19 -9.00
CA SER A 187 -3.68 22.16 -7.90
C SER A 187 -4.19 21.56 -6.59
N SER A 188 -4.82 20.39 -6.62
CA SER A 188 -5.24 19.67 -5.41
C SER A 188 -4.08 18.99 -4.68
N LEU A 189 -2.97 18.66 -5.38
CA LEU A 189 -1.85 17.92 -4.80
C LEU A 189 -1.10 18.79 -3.79
N ARG A 190 -1.06 18.31 -2.54
CA ARG A 190 -0.36 18.92 -1.40
C ARG A 190 0.92 18.18 -1.06
N HIS A 191 0.92 16.85 -1.20
CA HIS A 191 2.01 15.99 -0.73
C HIS A 191 2.41 14.94 -1.77
N LEU A 192 3.69 14.96 -2.18
CA LEU A 192 4.26 13.95 -3.07
C LEU A 192 5.35 13.17 -2.32
N LEU A 193 5.01 12.01 -1.79
CA LEU A 193 6.00 11.14 -1.17
C LEU A 193 6.80 10.43 -2.26
N CYS A 194 8.12 10.54 -2.23
CA CYS A 194 8.98 9.86 -3.19
C CYS A 194 9.99 8.95 -2.48
N GLY A 195 10.00 7.67 -2.83
CA GLY A 195 10.85 6.68 -2.17
C GLY A 195 11.43 5.63 -3.10
N GLY A 196 12.30 4.79 -2.53
CA GLY A 196 12.88 3.63 -3.22
C GLY A 196 14.11 3.90 -4.08
N ALA A 197 14.38 5.16 -4.46
CA ALA A 197 15.63 5.58 -5.10
C ALA A 197 15.82 7.10 -4.94
N PRO A 198 17.06 7.62 -5.09
CA PRO A 198 17.30 9.06 -5.14
C PRO A 198 16.51 9.74 -6.27
N VAL A 199 15.95 10.92 -5.99
CA VAL A 199 15.21 11.72 -6.98
C VAL A 199 16.20 12.54 -7.82
N PRO A 200 16.20 12.41 -9.16
CA PRO A 200 17.07 13.22 -10.01
C PRO A 200 16.75 14.71 -9.90
N GLU A 201 17.77 15.57 -9.88
CA GLU A 201 17.59 17.01 -9.72
C GLU A 201 16.69 17.63 -10.81
N ALA A 202 16.83 17.17 -12.06
CA ALA A 202 15.98 17.60 -13.16
C ALA A 202 14.48 17.31 -12.90
N LEU A 203 14.18 16.17 -12.26
CA LEU A 203 12.82 15.81 -11.90
C LEU A 203 12.29 16.68 -10.76
N ILE A 204 13.13 16.97 -9.75
CA ILE A 204 12.79 17.91 -8.67
C ILE A 204 12.44 19.28 -9.26
N ARG A 205 13.25 19.79 -10.19
CA ARG A 205 13.00 21.08 -10.86
C ARG A 205 11.69 21.08 -11.64
N ALA A 206 11.42 20.04 -12.42
CA ALA A 206 10.19 19.93 -13.21
C ALA A 206 8.91 19.97 -12.35
N TYR A 207 8.91 19.34 -11.18
CA TYR A 207 7.77 19.39 -10.26
C TYR A 207 7.67 20.74 -9.54
N ARG A 208 8.80 21.34 -9.15
CA ARG A 208 8.82 22.68 -8.52
C ARG A 208 8.29 23.77 -9.45
N GLU A 209 8.55 23.69 -10.75
CA GLU A 209 7.97 24.60 -11.75
C GLU A 209 6.44 24.51 -11.82
N ARG A 210 5.87 23.39 -11.35
CA ARG A 210 4.42 23.17 -11.20
C ARG A 210 3.90 23.47 -9.80
N GLY A 211 4.72 24.04 -8.92
CA GLY A 211 4.38 24.34 -7.54
C GLY A 211 4.36 23.11 -6.61
N LEU A 212 4.89 21.97 -7.07
CA LEU A 212 4.89 20.71 -6.33
C LEU A 212 6.28 20.42 -5.76
N THR A 213 6.34 19.85 -4.55
CA THR A 213 7.60 19.49 -3.89
C THR A 213 7.53 18.05 -3.42
N PHE A 214 8.63 17.32 -3.63
CA PHE A 214 8.79 15.97 -3.09
C PHE A 214 9.15 16.04 -1.61
N LEU A 215 8.51 15.15 -0.83
CA LEU A 215 8.84 14.84 0.55
C LEU A 215 9.53 13.48 0.60
#